data_AF-A0A965WG95-F1
#
_entry.id   AF-A0A965WG95-F1
#
_cell.length_a   1.000
_cell.length_b   1.000
_cell.length_c   1.000
_cell.angle_alpha   90.00
_cell.angle_beta   90.00
_cell.angle_gamma   90.00
#
_symmetry.space_group_name_H-M   'P 1'
#
loop_
_entity.id
_entity.type
_entity.pdbx_description
1 polymer ?
#
loop_
_entity_poly.entity_id
_entity_poly.type
_entity_poly.pdbx_seq_one_letter_code
_entity_poly.pdbx_strand_id
1 'polypeptide(L)'
;MISLEEEQFYLHWEKERTLPHYKRKPFLRGLSFGLSIGLLILIISETGWYERASMVANMRGNELWILIAIVLFSFGFAWIYQQFTNEMNEQRFNELKHLKNKK
;
A
#
# COMPACT_ATOMS: atom_id res chain seq x y z
N MET A 1 14.98 -23.62 16.77
CA MET A 1 14.54 -24.31 15.53
C MET A 1 13.53 -23.38 14.88
N ILE A 2 13.57 -23.21 13.56
CA ILE A 2 12.51 -22.49 12.87
C ILE A 2 11.25 -23.35 12.82
N SER A 3 10.08 -22.72 12.79
CA SER A 3 8.80 -23.42 12.65
C SER A 3 8.58 -23.94 11.22
N LEU A 4 7.62 -24.85 11.04
CA LEU A 4 7.27 -25.37 9.71
C LEU A 4 6.78 -24.25 8.77
N GLU A 5 6.03 -23.27 9.29
CA GLU A 5 5.54 -22.13 8.53
C GLU A 5 6.68 -21.22 8.07
N GLU A 6 7.68 -20.99 8.93
CA GLU A 6 8.87 -20.20 8.61
C GLU A 6 9.73 -20.87 7.53
N GLU A 7 9.82 -22.19 7.56
CA GLU A 7 10.53 -22.95 6.53
C GLU A 7 9.83 -22.89 5.18
N GLN A 8 8.49 -23.01 5.17
CA GLN A 8 7.69 -22.83 3.96
C GLN A 8 7.84 -21.42 3.39
N PHE A 9 7.80 -20.39 4.24
CA PHE A 9 8.06 -19.01 3.83
C PHE A 9 9.48 -18.87 3.25
N TYR A 10 10.50 -19.40 3.94
CA TYR A 10 11.89 -19.33 3.49
C TYR A 10 12.07 -19.92 2.09
N LEU A 11 11.59 -21.14 1.85
CA LEU A 11 11.70 -21.82 0.56
C LEU A 11 10.90 -21.14 -0.54
N HIS A 12 9.75 -20.56 -0.20
CA HIS A 12 8.93 -19.82 -1.13
C HIS A 12 9.59 -18.50 -1.52
N TRP A 13 10.04 -17.72 -0.54
CA TRP A 13 10.67 -16.42 -0.78
C TRP A 13 12.02 -16.56 -1.49
N GLU A 14 12.81 -17.60 -1.19
CA GLU A 14 14.07 -17.89 -1.88
C GLU A 14 13.88 -18.05 -3.40
N LYS A 15 12.77 -18.63 -3.84
CA LYS A 15 12.42 -18.78 -5.26
C LYS A 15 11.87 -17.48 -5.84
N GLU A 16 11.10 -16.72 -5.07
CA GLU A 16 10.40 -15.54 -5.57
C GLU A 16 11.22 -14.24 -5.56
N ARG A 17 12.27 -14.14 -4.72
CA ARG A 17 13.07 -12.92 -4.55
C ARG A 17 13.83 -12.49 -5.81
N THR A 18 14.13 -13.42 -6.71
CA THR A 18 14.84 -13.16 -7.98
C THR A 18 13.89 -12.74 -9.10
N LEU A 19 12.58 -12.89 -8.90
CA LEU A 19 11.56 -12.50 -9.87
C LEU A 19 11.34 -10.98 -9.87
N PRO A 20 10.70 -10.43 -10.92
CA PRO A 20 10.38 -9.02 -10.99
C PRO A 20 9.67 -8.55 -9.71
N HIS A 21 10.08 -7.37 -9.23
CA HIS A 21 9.55 -6.80 -7.98
C HIS A 21 8.06 -6.47 -8.05
N TYR A 22 7.47 -6.47 -9.25
CA TYR A 22 6.04 -6.26 -9.44
C TYR A 22 5.19 -7.43 -8.91
N LYS A 23 4.48 -7.18 -7.81
CA LYS A 23 3.56 -8.13 -7.19
C LYS A 23 2.16 -7.52 -7.15
N ARG A 24 1.21 -8.14 -7.86
CA ARG A 24 -0.18 -7.65 -7.99
C ARG A 24 -0.92 -7.54 -6.65
N LYS A 25 -0.75 -8.53 -5.77
CA LYS A 25 -1.47 -8.60 -4.48
C LYS A 25 -1.17 -7.40 -3.57
N PRO A 26 0.08 -7.08 -3.22
CA PRO A 26 0.38 -5.92 -2.37
C PRO A 26 0.03 -4.61 -3.07
N PHE A 27 0.24 -4.49 -4.38
CA PHE A 27 -0.20 -3.32 -5.13
C PHE A 27 -1.70 -3.03 -4.96
N LEU A 28 -2.55 -4.04 -5.18
CA LEU A 28 -4.00 -3.90 -5.02
C LEU A 28 -4.40 -3.57 -3.58
N ARG A 29 -3.71 -4.11 -2.58
CA ARG A 29 -3.95 -3.75 -1.16
C ARG A 29 -3.66 -2.27 -0.91
N GLY A 30 -2.50 -1.78 -1.36
CA GLY A 30 -2.15 -0.37 -1.24
C GLY A 30 -3.12 0.53 -2.00
N LEU A 31 -3.54 0.12 -3.20
CA LEU A 31 -4.52 0.85 -4.01
C LEU A 31 -5.87 0.94 -3.30
N SER A 32 -6.40 -0.19 -2.80
CA SER A 32 -7.67 -0.21 -2.05
C SER A 32 -7.62 0.69 -0.82
N PHE A 33 -6.49 0.71 -0.11
CA PHE A 33 -6.31 1.57 1.05
C PHE A 33 -6.29 3.06 0.68
N GLY A 34 -5.53 3.43 -0.36
CA GLY A 34 -5.50 4.80 -0.88
C GLY A 34 -6.88 5.28 -1.33
N LEU A 35 -7.63 4.43 -2.05
CA LEU A 35 -8.99 4.74 -2.49
C LEU A 35 -9.96 4.88 -1.31
N SER A 36 -9.82 4.05 -0.28
CA SER A 36 -10.66 4.13 0.92
C SER A 36 -10.45 5.47 1.66
N ILE A 37 -9.20 5.94 1.74
CA ILE A 37 -8.89 7.26 2.29
C ILE A 37 -9.45 8.37 1.40
N GLY A 38 -9.30 8.25 0.09
CA GLY A 38 -9.88 9.22 -0.85
C GLY A 38 -11.40 9.32 -0.73
N LEU A 39 -12.08 8.18 -0.61
CA LEU A 39 -13.52 8.12 -0.38
C LEU A 39 -13.92 8.78 0.96
N LEU A 40 -13.17 8.52 2.02
CA LEU A 40 -13.38 9.15 3.31
C LEU A 40 -13.27 10.68 3.23
N ILE A 41 -12.28 11.19 2.47
CA ILE A 41 -12.12 12.63 2.24
C ILE A 41 -13.34 13.22 1.52
N LEU A 42 -13.88 12.52 0.51
CA LEU A 42 -15.10 12.96 -0.18
C LEU A 42 -16.31 13.01 0.77
N ILE A 43 -16.52 11.95 1.56
CA ILE A 43 -17.61 11.91 2.54
C ILE A 43 -17.51 13.10 3.51
N ILE A 44 -16.31 13.35 4.06
CA ILE A 44 -16.08 14.47 4.98
C ILE A 44 -16.33 15.80 4.26
N SER A 45 -15.91 15.96 3.01
CA SER A 45 -16.13 17.18 2.23
C SER A 45 -17.63 17.51 2.09
N GLU A 46 -18.46 16.50 1.82
CA GLU A 46 -19.91 16.66 1.68
C GLU A 46 -20.64 16.96 3.00
N THR A 47 -20.03 16.65 4.15
CA THR A 47 -20.65 16.99 5.45
C THR A 47 -20.78 18.49 5.69
N GLY A 48 -20.11 19.33 4.90
CA GLY A 48 -20.17 20.78 5.06
C GLY A 48 -19.56 21.28 6.38
N TRP A 49 -18.66 20.50 6.99
CA TRP A 49 -18.01 20.81 8.27
C TRP A 49 -17.33 22.19 8.31
N TYR A 50 -17.01 22.77 7.14
CA TYR A 50 -16.45 24.10 7.02
C TYR A 50 -17.13 24.90 5.91
N GLU A 51 -17.98 25.84 6.32
CA GLU A 51 -18.87 26.63 5.46
C GLU A 51 -18.13 27.47 4.41
N ARG A 52 -16.93 27.97 4.72
CA ARG A 52 -16.10 28.69 3.73
C ARG A 52 -15.52 27.75 2.67
N ALA A 53 -15.14 26.53 3.04
CA ALA A 53 -14.62 25.56 2.07
C ALA A 53 -15.74 25.10 1.13
N SER A 54 -16.94 24.83 1.65
CA SER A 54 -18.08 24.45 0.82
C SER A 54 -18.48 25.58 -0.14
N MET A 55 -18.48 26.85 0.31
CA MET A 55 -18.71 28.00 -0.57
C MET A 55 -17.69 28.10 -1.71
N VAL A 56 -16.40 27.94 -1.41
CA VAL A 56 -15.33 28.03 -2.43
C VAL A 56 -15.37 26.83 -3.38
N ALA A 57 -15.61 25.63 -2.87
CA ALA A 57 -15.76 24.42 -3.68
C ALA A 57 -16.96 24.54 -4.63
N ASN A 58 -18.12 25.01 -4.16
CA ASN A 58 -19.30 25.17 -5.01
C ASN A 58 -19.15 26.29 -6.06
N MET A 59 -18.32 27.31 -5.81
CA MET A 59 -18.11 28.42 -6.76
C MET A 59 -17.00 28.18 -7.78
N ARG A 60 -15.97 27.39 -7.44
CA ARG A 60 -14.73 27.25 -8.24
C ARG A 60 -14.20 25.83 -8.34
N GLY A 61 -14.77 24.91 -7.58
CA GLY A 61 -14.36 23.51 -7.55
C GLY A 61 -14.72 22.83 -8.87
N ASN A 62 -13.80 21.99 -9.34
CA ASN A 62 -14.10 21.01 -10.36
C ASN A 62 -13.82 19.65 -9.71
N GLU A 63 -14.89 18.94 -9.33
CA GLU A 63 -14.81 17.64 -8.65
C GLU A 63 -13.94 16.63 -9.41
N LEU A 64 -13.82 16.76 -10.74
CA LEU A 64 -12.96 15.90 -11.55
C LEU A 64 -11.49 15.98 -11.13
N TRP A 65 -10.98 17.16 -10.75
CA TRP A 65 -9.59 17.29 -10.31
C TRP A 65 -9.34 16.61 -8.97
N ILE A 66 -10.32 16.61 -8.06
CA ILE A 66 -10.24 15.90 -6.78
C ILE A 66 -10.21 14.39 -7.03
N LEU A 67 -11.07 13.88 -7.92
CA LEU A 67 -11.07 12.47 -8.29
C LEU A 67 -9.74 12.04 -8.93
N ILE A 68 -9.20 12.84 -9.86
CA ILE A 68 -7.89 12.58 -10.47
C ILE A 68 -6.79 12.56 -9.41
N ALA A 69 -6.80 13.52 -8.48
CA ALA A 69 -5.83 13.56 -7.39
C ALA A 69 -5.90 12.30 -6.53
N ILE A 70 -7.10 11.86 -6.12
CA ILE A 70 -7.30 10.63 -5.33
C ILE A 70 -6.73 9.43 -6.05
N VAL A 71 -6.98 9.27 -7.35
CA VAL A 71 -6.47 8.15 -8.15
C VAL A 71 -4.94 8.19 -8.22
N LEU A 72 -4.34 9.35 -8.50
CA LEU A 72 -2.89 9.51 -8.57
C LEU A 72 -2.21 9.20 -7.23
N PHE A 73 -2.74 9.73 -6.12
CA PHE A 73 -2.24 9.43 -4.79
C PHE A 73 -2.37 7.95 -4.43
N SER A 74 -3.50 7.33 -4.77
CA SER A 74 -3.73 5.91 -4.51
C SER A 74 -2.76 5.04 -5.30
N PHE A 75 -2.44 5.41 -6.54
CA PHE A 75 -1.45 4.70 -7.36
C PHE A 75 -0.04 4.84 -6.81
N GLY A 76 0.36 6.05 -6.39
CA GLY A 76 1.64 6.29 -5.73
C GLY A 76 1.78 5.50 -4.42
N PHE A 77 0.72 5.50 -3.60
CA PHE A 77 0.69 4.73 -2.35
C PHE A 77 0.76 3.21 -2.62
N ALA A 78 0.04 2.71 -3.63
CA ALA A 78 0.10 1.31 -4.05
C ALA A 78 1.52 0.87 -4.43
N TRP A 79 2.23 1.73 -5.16
CA TRP A 79 3.62 1.49 -5.54
C TRP A 79 4.55 1.43 -4.33
N ILE A 80 4.46 2.41 -3.43
CA ILE A 80 5.28 2.46 -2.20
C ILE A 80 4.98 1.26 -1.30
N TYR A 81 3.70 0.93 -1.09
CA TYR A 81 3.29 -0.18 -0.24
C TYR A 81 3.81 -1.52 -0.75
N GLN A 82 3.81 -1.71 -2.06
CA GLN A 82 4.39 -2.89 -2.68
C GLN A 82 5.90 -3.00 -2.42
N GLN A 83 6.63 -1.90 -2.60
CA GLN A 83 8.07 -1.87 -2.35
C GLN A 83 8.38 -2.16 -0.87
N PHE A 84 7.66 -1.51 0.04
CA PHE A 84 7.76 -1.74 1.48
C PHE A 84 7.50 -3.19 1.87
N THR A 85 6.49 -3.82 1.27
CA THR A 85 6.17 -5.24 1.54
C THR A 85 7.31 -6.17 1.11
N ASN A 86 7.96 -5.88 -0.01
CA ASN A 86 9.11 -6.66 -0.47
C ASN A 86 10.31 -6.51 0.47
N GLU A 87 10.61 -5.29 0.90
CA GLU A 87 11.71 -5.01 1.84
C GLU A 87 11.50 -5.73 3.17
N MET A 88 10.28 -5.71 3.70
CA MET A 88 9.95 -6.41 4.95
C MET A 88 10.06 -7.93 4.84
N ASN A 89 9.69 -8.51 3.69
CA ASN A 89 9.88 -9.94 3.43
C ASN A 89 11.37 -10.30 3.29
N GLU A 90 12.19 -9.44 2.67
CA GLU A 90 13.63 -9.65 2.55
C GLU A 90 14.33 -9.58 3.91
N GLN A 91 13.94 -8.64 4.78
CA GLN A 91 14.42 -8.59 6.16
C GLN A 91 14.08 -9.88 6.91
N ARG A 92 12.81 -10.32 6.85
CA ARG A 92 12.37 -11.57 7.48
C ARG A 92 13.15 -12.79 6.97
N PHE A 93 13.43 -12.84 5.67
CA PHE A 93 14.25 -13.91 5.07
C PHE A 93 15.67 -13.93 5.63
N ASN A 94 16.32 -12.77 5.74
CA ASN A 94 17.67 -12.66 6.29
C ASN A 94 17.72 -13.08 7.77
N GLU A 95 16.73 -12.67 8.57
CA GLU A 95 16.60 -13.11 9.96
C GLU A 95 16.51 -14.63 10.07
N LEU A 96 15.68 -15.28 9.27
CA LEU A 96 15.55 -16.75 9.22
C LEU A 96 16.84 -17.43 8.74
N LYS A 97 17.54 -16.86 7.77
CA LYS A 97 18.83 -17.35 7.28
C LYS A 97 19.90 -17.33 8.38
N HIS A 98 19.97 -16.25 9.15
CA HIS A 98 20.88 -16.16 10.29
C HIS A 98 20.57 -17.21 11.36
N LEU A 99 19.28 -17.46 11.65
CA LEU A 99 18.86 -18.51 12.58
C LEU A 99 19.19 -19.92 12.07
N LYS A 100 19.14 -20.17 10.75
CA LYS A 100 19.57 -21.44 10.15
C LYS A 100 21.10 -21.62 10.22
N ASN A 101 21.88 -20.59 9.93
CA ASN A 101 23.35 -20.65 9.87
C ASN A 101 24.05 -20.66 11.25
N LYS A 102 23.37 -20.24 12.32
CA LYS A 102 23.93 -20.28 13.69
C LYS A 102 23.83 -21.68 14.32
N LYS A 103 23.20 -22.62 13.64
CA LYS A 103 23.22 -24.06 13.97
C LYS A 103 24.37 -24.73 13.24
#